data_AF-A0A0C9YLS3-F1
#
_entry.id   AF-A0A0C9YLS3-F1
#
_cell.length_a   1.000
_cell.length_b   1.000
_cell.length_c   1.000
_cell.angle_alpha   90.00
_cell.angle_beta   90.00
_cell.angle_gamma   90.00
#
_symmetry.space_group_name_H-M   'P 1'
#
loop_
_entity.id
_entity.type
_entity.pdbx_description
1 polymer ?
#
loop_
_entity_poly.entity_id
_entity_poly.type
_entity_poly.pdbx_seq_one_letter_code
_entity_poly.pdbx_strand_id
1 'polypeptide(L)'
;MASTHESSSCSGRELSIFPDDKSDVGVLMRHGRTGTWPFVSAALVENPGHMHVFLDDIESFVHVLGWTVLYCLSSPMGVYQRSHKVLLLLYDDSFKNETGWEEAGSIKQNKFLLGEYPLKKFKLTEHSPILELIRNLASPFYARYSNPLTEQNRKKFESIVAFFLEKQFDMKLLHTLPVLQYNLGIERLSSSEWFLNTIQDALEAPG
;
A
#
# COMPACT_ATOMS: atom_id res chain seq x y z
N MET A 1 33.77 12.34 74.23
CA MET A 1 32.61 13.17 73.82
C MET A 1 32.31 12.84 72.37
N ALA A 2 31.08 12.40 72.12
CA ALA A 2 30.34 12.24 70.86
C ALA A 2 31.09 12.34 69.52
N SER A 3 30.99 11.32 68.67
CA SER A 3 29.97 11.29 67.60
C SER A 3 30.30 10.20 66.55
N THR A 4 29.48 9.15 66.60
CA THR A 4 28.96 8.27 65.54
C THR A 4 29.60 8.23 64.14
N HIS A 5 29.97 7.00 63.77
CA HIS A 5 30.01 6.46 62.41
C HIS A 5 28.72 6.74 61.63
N GLU A 6 28.84 7.23 60.41
CA GLU A 6 27.84 7.00 59.36
C GLU A 6 28.51 6.45 58.11
N SER A 7 28.16 5.21 57.83
CA SER A 7 28.37 4.45 56.61
C SER A 7 27.56 5.07 55.46
N SER A 8 28.25 5.67 54.48
CA SER A 8 27.62 6.14 53.25
C SER A 8 27.45 4.97 52.27
N SER A 9 26.22 4.47 52.21
CA SER A 9 25.75 3.45 51.29
C SER A 9 25.63 4.01 49.87
N CYS A 10 26.35 3.41 48.92
CA CYS A 10 26.09 3.56 47.49
C CYS A 10 24.69 3.03 47.17
N SER A 11 23.72 3.94 47.07
CA SER A 11 22.37 3.65 46.61
C SER A 11 22.14 4.39 45.31
N GLY A 12 21.96 3.59 44.24
CA GLY A 12 21.71 4.07 42.89
C GLY A 12 20.41 4.88 42.80
N ARG A 13 20.46 5.92 41.96
CA ARG A 13 19.26 6.53 41.40
C ARG A 13 19.36 6.46 39.88
N GLU A 14 18.84 5.36 39.36
CA GLU A 14 18.34 5.28 37.99
C GLU A 14 17.18 6.28 37.90
N LEU A 15 17.37 7.36 37.13
CA LEU A 15 16.30 8.32 36.84
C LEU A 15 15.31 7.64 35.90
N SER A 16 14.17 7.18 36.44
CA SER A 16 13.02 6.79 35.65
C SER A 16 12.43 8.02 34.96
N ILE A 17 12.56 8.09 33.63
CA ILE A 17 12.06 9.19 32.77
C ILE A 17 10.58 8.99 32.37
N PHE A 18 9.85 8.08 33.03
CA PHE A 18 8.43 7.91 32.78
C PHE A 18 7.67 7.81 34.10
N PRO A 19 6.64 8.65 34.33
CA PRO A 19 5.78 8.47 35.48
C PRO A 19 4.95 7.20 35.30
N ASP A 20 4.94 6.36 36.34
CA ASP A 20 3.90 5.35 36.52
C ASP A 20 2.55 6.07 36.58
N ASP A 21 1.73 5.88 35.55
CA ASP A 21 0.30 6.16 35.63
C ASP A 21 -0.48 4.90 35.31
N LYS A 22 -0.98 4.27 36.37
CA LYS A 22 -2.01 3.25 36.30
C LYS A 22 -3.34 3.94 36.03
N SER A 23 -3.70 4.06 34.76
CA SER A 23 -5.10 4.12 34.37
C SER A 23 -5.34 3.26 33.14
N ASP A 24 -6.16 2.24 33.37
CA ASP A 24 -6.68 1.31 32.38
C ASP A 24 -7.74 2.06 31.54
N VAL A 25 -7.26 2.86 30.58
CA VAL A 25 -8.08 3.51 29.55
C VAL A 25 -7.33 3.32 28.24
N GLY A 26 -7.91 2.52 27.36
CA GLY A 26 -7.34 2.16 26.05
C GLY A 26 -6.69 3.36 25.40
N VAL A 27 -5.43 3.18 25.00
CA VAL A 27 -4.61 4.20 24.35
C VAL A 27 -5.38 4.76 23.15
N LEU A 28 -6.04 5.89 23.35
CA LEU A 28 -6.63 6.68 22.27
C LEU A 28 -5.44 7.24 21.50
N MET A 29 -5.05 6.57 20.40
CA MET A 29 -3.96 7.02 19.52
C MET A 29 -4.15 8.51 19.19
N ARG A 30 -3.09 9.32 19.27
CA ARG A 30 -3.17 10.78 19.07
C ARG A 30 -3.83 11.14 17.72
N HIS A 31 -4.91 11.91 17.75
CA HIS A 31 -5.81 12.23 16.62
C HIS A 31 -5.31 13.39 15.74
N GLY A 32 -4.02 13.34 15.38
CA GLY A 32 -3.45 14.17 14.33
C GLY A 32 -2.42 13.32 13.61
N ARG A 33 -2.67 12.97 12.34
CA ARG A 33 -1.76 12.12 11.56
C ARG A 33 -0.54 12.92 11.09
N THR A 34 0.30 13.36 12.02
CA THR A 34 1.68 13.77 11.72
C THR A 34 2.55 12.51 11.63
N GLY A 35 2.85 12.04 10.42
CA GLY A 35 3.65 10.81 10.21
C GLY A 35 3.62 10.23 8.80
N THR A 36 4.08 8.98 8.66
CA THR A 36 4.29 8.21 7.40
C THR A 36 3.02 7.69 6.72
N TRP A 37 1.86 8.29 7.01
CA TRP A 37 0.57 7.88 6.42
C TRP A 37 0.53 7.85 4.88
N PRO A 38 1.29 8.68 4.13
CA PRO A 38 1.34 8.57 2.68
C PRO A 38 1.71 7.16 2.19
N PHE A 39 2.53 6.45 2.97
CA PHE A 39 3.03 5.14 2.64
C PHE A 39 2.31 4.00 3.34
N VAL A 40 1.41 4.26 4.29
CA VAL A 40 0.61 3.19 4.91
C VAL A 40 -0.40 2.64 3.91
N SER A 41 -0.69 1.35 3.97
CA SER A 41 -1.73 0.72 3.14
C SER A 41 -3.09 1.41 3.32
N ALA A 42 -3.89 1.46 2.26
CA ALA A 42 -5.23 2.05 2.38
C ALA A 42 -6.10 1.27 3.38
N ALA A 43 -5.88 -0.05 3.51
CA ALA A 43 -6.62 -0.90 4.44
C ALA A 43 -6.41 -0.51 5.92
N LEU A 44 -5.16 -0.23 6.32
CA LEU A 44 -4.84 0.26 7.67
C LEU A 44 -5.21 1.72 7.88
N VAL A 45 -5.15 2.54 6.82
CA VAL A 45 -5.57 3.94 6.92
C VAL A 45 -7.06 4.05 7.25
N GLU A 46 -7.88 3.26 6.57
CA GLU A 46 -9.34 3.16 6.78
C GLU A 46 -9.70 2.48 8.11
N ASN A 47 -8.87 1.52 8.56
CA ASN A 47 -9.14 0.74 9.77
C ASN A 47 -7.97 0.83 10.76
N PRO A 48 -7.77 1.96 11.45
CA PRO A 48 -6.59 2.22 12.30
C PRO A 48 -6.46 1.30 13.52
N GLY A 49 -7.48 0.50 13.83
CA GLY A 49 -7.45 -0.53 14.88
C GLY A 49 -7.17 -1.95 14.38
N HIS A 50 -7.04 -2.16 13.07
CA HIS A 50 -6.72 -3.48 12.52
C HIS A 50 -5.25 -3.83 12.78
N MET A 51 -5.01 -5.12 13.01
CA MET A 51 -3.66 -5.64 13.14
C MET A 51 -2.94 -5.49 11.80
N HIS A 52 -1.71 -4.96 11.85
CA HIS A 52 -0.82 -4.90 10.72
C HIS A 52 -0.51 -6.31 10.19
N VAL A 53 -0.72 -6.56 8.89
CA VAL A 53 -0.41 -7.85 8.24
C VAL A 53 0.60 -7.68 7.11
N PHE A 54 1.18 -8.80 6.68
CA PHE A 54 2.17 -8.85 5.58
C PHE A 54 1.76 -8.08 4.30
N LEU A 55 0.47 -8.10 3.94
CA LEU A 55 -0.01 -7.38 2.75
C LEU A 55 0.14 -5.86 2.88
N ASP A 56 0.04 -5.32 4.08
CA ASP A 56 0.25 -3.90 4.32
C ASP A 56 1.72 -3.50 4.14
N ASP A 57 2.66 -4.37 4.54
CA ASP A 57 4.09 -4.16 4.30
C ASP A 57 4.41 -4.12 2.80
N ILE A 58 3.85 -5.05 2.02
CA ILE A 58 4.02 -5.04 0.54
C ILE A 58 3.41 -3.78 -0.06
N GLU A 59 2.21 -3.40 0.36
CA GLU A 59 1.56 -2.19 -0.16
C GLU A 59 2.36 -0.94 0.17
N SER A 60 2.90 -0.88 1.38
CA SER A 60 3.75 0.22 1.83
C SER A 60 5.02 0.30 0.99
N PHE A 61 5.64 -0.84 0.69
CA PHE A 61 6.78 -0.91 -0.25
C PHE A 61 6.41 -0.37 -1.64
N VAL A 62 5.26 -0.80 -2.19
CA VAL A 62 4.76 -0.32 -3.49
C VAL A 62 4.52 1.19 -3.46
N HIS A 63 4.03 1.73 -2.35
CA HIS A 63 3.84 3.17 -2.16
C HIS A 63 5.16 3.95 -2.12
N VAL A 64 6.16 3.47 -1.38
CA VAL A 64 7.49 4.11 -1.34
C VAL A 64 8.14 4.10 -2.71
N LEU A 65 8.10 2.97 -3.41
CA LEU A 65 8.69 2.83 -4.75
C LEU A 65 7.94 3.68 -5.78
N GLY A 66 6.60 3.68 -5.71
CA GLY A 66 5.72 4.51 -6.53
C GLY A 66 5.99 6.00 -6.35
N TRP A 67 6.09 6.47 -5.12
CA TRP A 67 6.42 7.86 -4.81
C TRP A 67 7.81 8.21 -5.33
N THR A 68 8.80 7.34 -5.13
CA THR A 68 10.18 7.53 -5.60
C THR A 68 10.23 7.69 -7.12
N VAL A 69 9.52 6.85 -7.87
CA VAL A 69 9.45 6.98 -9.33
C VAL A 69 8.76 8.27 -9.77
N LEU A 70 7.64 8.62 -9.14
CA LEU A 70 6.91 9.85 -9.45
C LEU A 70 7.72 11.11 -9.11
N TYR A 71 8.51 11.08 -8.05
CA TYR A 71 9.30 12.21 -7.57
C TYR A 71 10.63 12.34 -8.33
N CYS A 72 11.42 11.26 -8.40
CA CYS A 72 12.81 11.31 -8.83
C CYS A 72 13.00 11.19 -10.34
N LEU A 73 12.15 10.45 -11.07
CA LEU A 73 12.43 10.14 -12.47
C LEU A 73 11.98 11.25 -13.43
N SER A 74 12.74 11.43 -14.52
CA SER A 74 12.44 12.42 -15.55
C SER A 74 11.12 12.13 -16.26
N SER A 75 10.27 13.15 -16.35
CA SER A 75 8.96 13.09 -17.02
C SER A 75 8.74 14.38 -17.78
N PRO A 76 8.10 14.34 -18.97
CA PRO A 76 7.62 15.54 -19.65
C PRO A 76 6.50 16.27 -18.88
N MET A 77 5.97 15.67 -17.81
CA MET A 77 4.99 16.32 -16.94
C MET A 77 5.63 17.49 -16.19
N GLY A 78 5.04 18.68 -16.36
CA GLY A 78 5.50 19.89 -15.68
C GLY A 78 5.48 19.76 -14.15
N VAL A 79 6.43 20.41 -13.48
CA VAL A 79 6.65 20.35 -12.03
C VAL A 79 5.36 20.57 -11.24
N TYR A 80 4.58 21.60 -11.60
CA TYR A 80 3.31 21.89 -10.93
C TYR A 80 2.32 20.72 -11.04
N GLN A 81 2.17 20.11 -12.22
CA GLN A 81 1.25 18.98 -12.40
C GLN A 81 1.71 17.76 -11.60
N ARG A 82 3.01 17.50 -11.58
CA ARG A 82 3.60 16.38 -10.84
C ARG A 82 3.41 16.56 -9.33
N SER A 83 3.86 17.69 -8.78
CA SER A 83 3.78 17.93 -7.34
C SER A 83 2.34 18.11 -6.87
N HIS A 84 1.57 19.00 -7.52
CA HIS A 84 0.25 19.37 -7.01
C HIS A 84 -0.91 18.48 -7.46
N LYS A 85 -0.82 17.81 -8.61
CA LYS A 85 -1.93 16.97 -9.12
C LYS A 85 -1.68 15.48 -9.00
N VAL A 86 -0.44 15.05 -8.85
CA VAL A 86 -0.09 13.62 -8.79
C VAL A 86 0.35 13.26 -7.38
N LEU A 87 1.39 13.91 -6.86
CA LEU A 87 1.92 13.56 -5.54
C LEU A 87 0.93 13.94 -4.44
N LEU A 88 0.46 15.20 -4.40
CA LEU A 88 -0.55 15.61 -3.41
C LEU A 88 -1.79 14.69 -3.46
N LEU A 89 -2.34 14.45 -4.66
CA LEU A 89 -3.56 13.66 -4.82
C LEU A 89 -3.40 12.20 -4.35
N LEU A 90 -2.25 11.57 -4.57
CA LEU A 90 -2.04 10.17 -4.20
C LEU A 90 -1.62 10.00 -2.74
N TYR A 91 -0.82 10.93 -2.23
CA TYR A 91 -0.02 10.72 -1.03
C TYR A 91 -0.38 11.68 0.10
N ASP A 92 -0.90 12.87 -0.21
CA ASP A 92 -1.19 13.90 0.77
C ASP A 92 -2.68 14.27 0.85
N ASP A 93 -3.54 13.63 0.03
CA ASP A 93 -4.98 13.84 0.02
C ASP A 93 -5.65 13.17 1.23
N SER A 94 -6.21 14.00 2.10
CA SER A 94 -7.03 13.62 3.24
C SER A 94 -8.23 14.56 3.37
N PHE A 95 -9.32 14.05 3.92
CA PHE A 95 -10.50 14.86 4.21
C PHE A 95 -11.09 14.49 5.57
N LYS A 96 -11.76 15.44 6.21
CA LYS A 96 -12.49 15.16 7.44
C LYS A 96 -13.88 14.66 7.10
N ASN A 97 -14.30 13.56 7.70
CA ASN A 97 -15.67 13.06 7.60
C ASN A 97 -16.62 13.86 8.51
N GLU A 98 -17.91 13.50 8.47
CA GLU A 98 -18.98 14.19 9.22
C GLU A 98 -18.76 14.19 10.74
N THR A 99 -18.03 13.19 11.25
CA THR A 99 -17.68 13.06 12.67
C THR A 99 -16.36 13.79 13.01
N GLY A 100 -15.75 14.47 12.04
CA GLY A 100 -14.51 15.26 12.19
C GLY A 100 -13.22 14.46 12.08
N TRP A 101 -13.30 13.17 11.75
CA TRP A 101 -12.15 12.27 11.62
C TRP A 101 -11.52 12.38 10.26
N GLU A 102 -10.19 12.35 10.24
CA GLU A 102 -9.42 12.41 9.00
C GLU A 102 -9.37 11.04 8.31
N GLU A 103 -10.04 10.97 7.16
CA GLU A 103 -10.04 9.85 6.23
C GLU A 103 -9.03 10.12 5.10
N ALA A 104 -8.33 9.07 4.66
CA ALA A 104 -7.34 9.14 3.60
C ALA A 104 -7.22 7.77 2.92
N GLY A 105 -6.38 7.66 1.87
CA GLY A 105 -6.09 6.38 1.22
C GLY A 105 -7.13 5.90 0.20
N SER A 106 -8.32 6.48 0.17
CA SER A 106 -9.39 6.16 -0.79
C SER A 106 -8.93 6.32 -2.25
N ILE A 107 -8.12 7.34 -2.54
CA ILE A 107 -7.53 7.52 -3.88
C ILE A 107 -6.55 6.39 -4.22
N LYS A 108 -5.68 5.97 -3.28
CA LYS A 108 -4.71 4.89 -3.49
C LYS A 108 -5.43 3.58 -3.80
N GLN A 109 -6.44 3.24 -3.00
CA GLN A 109 -7.32 2.09 -3.24
C GLN A 109 -8.02 2.17 -4.60
N ASN A 110 -8.58 3.32 -4.94
CA ASN A 110 -9.23 3.52 -6.24
C ASN A 110 -8.24 3.30 -7.40
N LYS A 111 -6.98 3.72 -7.27
CA LYS A 111 -5.97 3.49 -8.30
C LYS A 111 -5.55 2.03 -8.44
N PHE A 112 -5.55 1.26 -7.37
CA PHE A 112 -5.40 -0.20 -7.47
C PHE A 112 -6.61 -0.86 -8.16
N LEU A 113 -7.83 -0.48 -7.78
CA LEU A 113 -9.06 -1.01 -8.37
C LEU A 113 -9.19 -0.74 -9.88
N LEU A 114 -8.67 0.40 -10.35
CA LEU A 114 -8.67 0.73 -11.77
C LEU A 114 -7.47 0.17 -12.54
N GLY A 115 -6.51 -0.48 -11.86
CA GLY A 115 -5.24 -0.89 -12.47
C GLY A 115 -4.44 0.31 -12.98
N GLU A 116 -4.60 1.47 -12.34
CA GLU A 116 -4.00 2.74 -12.75
C GLU A 116 -2.80 3.15 -11.89
N TYR A 117 -2.47 2.38 -10.86
CA TYR A 117 -1.39 2.71 -9.94
C TYR A 117 0.02 2.62 -10.60
N PRO A 118 0.96 3.56 -10.33
CA PRO A 118 0.79 4.78 -9.55
C PRO A 118 -0.13 5.80 -10.26
N LEU A 119 0.16 6.14 -11.52
CA LEU A 119 -0.80 6.80 -12.43
C LEU A 119 -0.50 6.41 -13.87
N LYS A 120 -1.47 5.83 -14.58
CA LYS A 120 -1.34 5.48 -16.01
C LYS A 120 -1.00 6.68 -16.90
N LYS A 121 -1.46 7.87 -16.53
CA LYS A 121 -1.17 9.12 -17.25
C LYS A 121 0.26 9.64 -17.04
N PHE A 122 0.96 9.16 -16.01
CA PHE A 122 2.36 9.51 -15.77
C PHE A 122 3.22 8.74 -16.78
N LYS A 123 3.96 9.49 -17.59
CA LYS A 123 4.91 8.96 -18.57
C LYS A 123 6.29 9.42 -18.21
N LEU A 124 7.28 8.55 -18.42
CA LEU A 124 8.68 8.92 -18.29
C LEU A 124 9.20 9.42 -19.65
N THR A 125 10.29 10.17 -19.64
CA THR A 125 10.97 10.61 -20.87
C THR A 125 11.55 9.43 -21.65
N GLU A 126 11.96 8.38 -20.94
CA GLU A 126 12.56 7.18 -21.47
C GLU A 126 11.86 5.94 -20.88
N HIS A 127 12.10 4.78 -21.50
CA HIS A 127 11.68 3.51 -20.90
C HIS A 127 12.36 3.34 -19.53
N SER A 128 11.67 2.67 -18.62
CA SER A 128 12.16 2.52 -17.25
C SER A 128 11.69 1.19 -16.68
N PRO A 129 12.59 0.21 -16.51
CA PRO A 129 12.27 -1.08 -15.91
C PRO A 129 11.62 -0.95 -14.53
N ILE A 130 12.02 0.06 -13.74
CA ILE A 130 11.43 0.32 -12.41
C ILE A 130 9.96 0.75 -12.47
N LEU A 131 9.54 1.46 -13.53
CA LEU A 131 8.12 1.81 -13.70
C LEU A 131 7.28 0.56 -14.04
N GLU A 132 7.84 -0.35 -14.83
CA GLU A 132 7.19 -1.63 -15.14
C GLU A 132 7.12 -2.53 -13.91
N LEU A 133 8.22 -2.61 -13.14
CA LEU A 133 8.28 -3.32 -11.86
C LEU A 133 7.17 -2.84 -10.92
N ILE A 134 7.03 -1.52 -10.69
CA ILE A 134 5.97 -1.00 -9.81
C ILE A 134 4.59 -1.39 -10.31
N ARG A 135 4.33 -1.31 -11.63
CA ARG A 135 3.02 -1.69 -12.19
C ARG A 135 2.74 -3.17 -11.99
N ASN A 136 3.75 -4.02 -12.16
CA ASN A 136 3.63 -5.45 -11.91
C ASN A 136 3.36 -5.73 -10.43
N LEU A 137 4.12 -5.10 -9.53
CA LEU A 137 3.96 -5.22 -8.08
C LEU A 137 2.61 -4.69 -7.58
N ALA A 138 2.09 -3.63 -8.21
CA ALA A 138 0.80 -3.04 -7.88
C ALA A 138 -0.40 -3.84 -8.41
N SER A 139 -0.22 -4.61 -9.48
CA SER A 139 -1.34 -5.27 -10.19
C SER A 139 -2.23 -6.16 -9.31
N PRO A 140 -1.70 -6.93 -8.33
CA PRO A 140 -2.55 -7.83 -7.54
C PRO A 140 -3.46 -7.10 -6.55
N PHE A 141 -3.14 -5.87 -6.18
CA PHE A 141 -3.94 -5.08 -5.23
C PHE A 141 -5.35 -4.77 -5.75
N TYR A 142 -5.60 -4.94 -7.06
CA TYR A 142 -6.96 -5.03 -7.59
C TYR A 142 -7.81 -6.04 -6.80
N ALA A 143 -7.29 -7.25 -6.56
CA ALA A 143 -8.02 -8.31 -5.86
C ALA A 143 -8.20 -8.02 -4.37
N ARG A 144 -7.21 -7.35 -3.74
CA ARG A 144 -7.29 -6.94 -2.32
C ARG A 144 -8.49 -6.04 -2.06
N TYR A 145 -8.76 -5.12 -2.97
CA TYR A 145 -9.79 -4.08 -2.80
C TYR A 145 -11.09 -4.35 -3.55
N SER A 146 -11.12 -5.38 -4.40
CA SER A 146 -12.32 -5.79 -5.12
C SER A 146 -13.24 -6.60 -4.22
N ASN A 147 -14.54 -6.52 -4.50
CA ASN A 147 -15.50 -7.43 -3.88
C ASN A 147 -15.20 -8.88 -4.26
N PRO A 148 -15.36 -9.84 -3.32
CA PRO A 148 -15.25 -11.25 -3.63
C PRO A 148 -16.14 -11.66 -4.80
N LEU A 149 -15.61 -12.54 -5.66
CA LEU A 149 -16.38 -13.04 -6.79
C LEU A 149 -17.58 -13.86 -6.34
N THR A 150 -18.76 -13.47 -6.80
CA THR A 150 -19.98 -14.24 -6.62
C THR A 150 -20.04 -15.44 -7.56
N GLU A 151 -20.86 -16.43 -7.22
CA GLU A 151 -21.12 -17.59 -8.08
C GLU A 151 -21.67 -17.18 -9.45
N GLN A 152 -22.47 -16.10 -9.49
CA GLN A 152 -22.99 -15.55 -10.74
C GLN A 152 -21.86 -14.98 -11.62
N ASN A 153 -20.86 -14.33 -11.02
CA ASN A 153 -19.71 -13.81 -11.77
C ASN A 153 -18.88 -14.95 -12.37
N ARG A 154 -18.74 -16.07 -11.65
CA ARG A 154 -18.04 -17.27 -12.13
C ARG A 154 -18.76 -17.91 -13.32
N LYS A 155 -20.08 -18.12 -13.21
CA LYS A 155 -20.90 -18.67 -14.31
C LYS A 155 -20.88 -17.81 -15.56
N LYS A 156 -20.95 -16.48 -15.40
CA LYS A 156 -20.81 -15.52 -16.53
C LYS A 156 -19.45 -15.66 -17.20
N PHE A 157 -18.38 -15.79 -16.40
CA PHE A 157 -17.04 -15.97 -16.93
C PHE A 157 -16.87 -17.29 -17.68
N GLU A 158 -17.36 -18.41 -17.15
CA GLU A 158 -17.33 -19.72 -17.84
C GLU A 158 -18.02 -19.65 -19.21
N SER A 159 -19.18 -18.97 -19.25
CA SER A 159 -19.91 -18.74 -20.50
C SER A 159 -19.09 -17.93 -21.52
N ILE A 160 -18.35 -16.91 -21.06
CA ILE A 160 -17.47 -16.10 -21.91
C ILE A 160 -16.29 -16.93 -22.42
N VAL A 161 -15.65 -17.72 -21.55
CA VAL A 161 -14.53 -18.60 -21.95
C VAL A 161 -14.99 -19.61 -23.00
N ALA A 162 -16.13 -20.26 -22.78
CA ALA A 162 -16.71 -21.20 -23.74
C ALA A 162 -16.95 -20.54 -25.11
N PHE A 163 -17.48 -19.30 -25.11
CA PHE A 163 -17.68 -18.52 -26.33
C PHE A 163 -16.35 -18.18 -27.03
N PHE A 164 -15.32 -17.76 -26.30
CA PHE A 164 -14.00 -17.43 -26.87
C PHE A 164 -13.34 -18.66 -27.51
N LEU A 165 -13.42 -19.81 -26.84
CA LEU A 165 -12.92 -21.08 -27.37
C LEU A 165 -13.67 -21.51 -28.63
N GLU A 166 -15.00 -21.42 -28.62
CA GLU A 166 -15.83 -21.78 -29.78
C GLU A 166 -15.53 -20.89 -31.00
N LYS A 167 -15.33 -19.59 -30.78
CA LYS A 167 -15.07 -18.61 -31.84
C LYS A 167 -13.59 -18.44 -32.19
N GLN A 168 -12.69 -19.22 -31.59
CA GLN A 168 -11.24 -19.14 -31.79
C GLN A 168 -10.67 -17.73 -31.61
N PHE A 169 -11.24 -16.96 -30.69
CA PHE A 169 -10.70 -15.65 -30.36
C PHE A 169 -9.38 -15.79 -29.60
N ASP A 170 -8.54 -14.78 -29.69
CA ASP A 170 -7.29 -14.74 -28.92
C ASP A 170 -7.58 -14.74 -27.42
N MET A 171 -7.17 -15.82 -26.76
CA MET A 171 -7.32 -16.03 -25.31
C MET A 171 -6.59 -14.96 -24.50
N LYS A 172 -5.63 -14.23 -25.08
CA LYS A 172 -4.93 -13.14 -24.39
C LYS A 172 -5.87 -12.02 -23.94
N LEU A 173 -6.99 -11.83 -24.64
CA LEU A 173 -8.01 -10.85 -24.26
C LEU A 173 -8.69 -11.20 -22.93
N LEU A 174 -8.70 -12.49 -22.54
CA LEU A 174 -9.30 -12.92 -21.28
C LEU A 174 -8.55 -12.39 -20.06
N HIS A 175 -7.24 -12.13 -20.13
CA HIS A 175 -6.46 -11.57 -19.01
C HIS A 175 -6.92 -10.14 -18.60
N THR A 176 -7.74 -9.50 -19.42
CA THR A 176 -8.39 -8.21 -19.07
C THR A 176 -9.72 -8.39 -18.32
N LEU A 177 -10.21 -9.63 -18.20
CA LEU A 177 -11.49 -9.89 -17.54
C LEU A 177 -11.34 -9.84 -16.01
N PRO A 178 -12.30 -9.20 -15.31
CA PRO A 178 -12.27 -9.04 -13.86
C PRO A 178 -12.05 -10.34 -13.06
N VAL A 179 -12.65 -11.46 -13.51
CA VAL A 179 -12.54 -12.74 -12.81
C VAL A 179 -11.12 -13.30 -12.81
N LEU A 180 -10.41 -13.20 -13.93
CA LEU A 180 -9.03 -13.67 -14.03
C LEU A 180 -8.08 -12.76 -13.26
N GLN A 181 -8.27 -11.44 -13.36
CA GLN A 181 -7.49 -10.46 -12.59
C GLN A 181 -7.66 -10.66 -11.09
N TYR A 182 -8.89 -10.91 -10.63
CA TYR A 182 -9.18 -11.19 -9.23
C TYR A 182 -8.47 -12.48 -8.78
N ASN A 183 -8.68 -13.60 -9.47
CA ASN A 183 -8.09 -14.88 -9.07
C ASN A 183 -6.56 -14.84 -9.05
N LEU A 184 -5.96 -14.27 -10.09
CA LEU A 184 -4.50 -14.09 -10.18
C LEU A 184 -4.00 -13.16 -9.07
N GLY A 185 -4.74 -12.10 -8.75
CA GLY A 185 -4.39 -11.20 -7.66
C GLY A 185 -4.42 -11.91 -6.31
N ILE A 186 -5.45 -12.72 -6.03
CA ILE A 186 -5.53 -13.53 -4.81
C ILE A 186 -4.36 -14.51 -4.72
N GLU A 187 -4.05 -15.23 -5.80
CA GLU A 187 -2.91 -16.15 -5.85
C GLU A 187 -1.60 -15.43 -5.51
N ARG A 188 -1.34 -14.30 -6.17
CA ARG A 188 -0.11 -13.51 -5.98
C ARG A 188 0.01 -12.89 -4.59
N LEU A 189 -1.10 -12.48 -3.99
CA LEU A 189 -1.12 -11.90 -2.64
C LEU A 189 -1.11 -12.97 -1.54
N SER A 190 -1.32 -14.25 -1.87
CA SER A 190 -1.35 -15.32 -0.87
C SER A 190 0.04 -15.74 -0.37
N SER A 191 1.11 -15.33 -1.05
CA SER A 191 2.49 -15.71 -0.73
C SER A 191 3.49 -14.59 -1.07
N SER A 192 4.61 -14.55 -0.35
CA SER A 192 5.73 -13.65 -0.63
C SER A 192 6.55 -14.06 -1.86
N GLU A 193 6.47 -15.32 -2.29
CA GLU A 193 7.29 -15.86 -3.40
C GLU A 193 7.08 -15.08 -4.69
N TRP A 194 5.82 -14.79 -5.05
CA TRP A 194 5.54 -14.00 -6.24
C TRP A 194 6.18 -12.61 -6.19
N PHE A 195 6.11 -11.95 -5.03
CA PHE A 195 6.69 -10.62 -4.84
C PHE A 195 8.21 -10.65 -5.04
N LEU A 196 8.88 -11.62 -4.43
CA LEU A 196 10.34 -11.80 -4.53
C LEU A 196 10.75 -12.16 -5.97
N ASN A 197 10.06 -13.11 -6.60
CA ASN A 197 10.33 -13.50 -7.99
C ASN A 197 10.13 -12.32 -8.94
N THR A 198 9.10 -11.49 -8.73
CA THR A 198 8.86 -10.30 -9.57
C THR A 198 10.02 -9.29 -9.48
N ILE A 199 10.61 -9.12 -8.30
CA ILE A 199 11.80 -8.27 -8.13
C ILE A 199 13.00 -8.92 -8.80
N GLN A 200 13.21 -10.23 -8.61
CA GLN A 200 14.32 -10.95 -9.21
C GLN A 200 14.27 -10.90 -10.74
N ASP A 201 13.12 -11.18 -11.34
CA ASP A 201 12.91 -11.10 -12.79
C ASP A 201 13.23 -9.70 -13.33
N ALA A 202 12.86 -8.65 -12.59
CA ALA A 202 13.16 -7.27 -12.98
C ALA A 202 14.64 -6.91 -12.87
N LEU A 203 15.39 -7.55 -11.98
CA LEU A 203 16.85 -7.39 -11.87
C LEU A 203 17.60 -8.13 -12.98
N GLU A 204 17.04 -9.23 -13.48
CA GLU A 204 17.62 -10.03 -14.57
C GLU A 204 17.25 -9.49 -15.97
N ALA A 205 16.22 -8.65 -16.07
CA ALA A 205 15.78 -8.05 -17.32
C ALA A 205 16.82 -7.05 -17.88
N PRO A 206 17.03 -7.02 -19.21
CA PRO A 206 17.89 -6.01 -19.84
C PRO A 206 17.27 -4.61 -19.70
N GLY A 207 18.11 -3.63 -19.31
CA GLY A 207 17.74 -2.23 -19.12
C GLY A 207 17.72 -1.39 -20.40
#